data_AF-A0A3N5V061-F1
#
_entry.id   AF-A0A3N5V061-F1
#
_cell.length_a   1.000
_cell.length_b   1.000
_cell.length_c   1.000
_cell.angle_alpha   90.00
_cell.angle_beta   90.00
_cell.angle_gamma   90.00
#
_symmetry.space_group_name_H-M   'P 1'
#
loop_
_entity.id
_entity.type
_entity.pdbx_description
1 polymer ?
#
loop_
_entity_poly.entity_id
_entity_poly.type
_entity_poly.pdbx_seq_one_letter_code
_entity_poly.pdbx_strand_id
1 'polypeptide(L)'
;MNIANMESSSCIEAKTCGCREKSVKIAYSFVDTYHSLCLDKKDIMLDQIQACERLLKYTTDETDKSAVIKEIAELKMTLDLLP
;
A
#
# COMPACT_ATOMS: atom_id res chain seq x y z
N MET A 1 -14.08 28.36 8.55
CA MET A 1 -13.33 27.10 8.80
C MET A 1 -12.47 26.85 7.58
N ASN A 2 -11.17 27.12 7.65
CA ASN A 2 -10.23 26.81 6.57
C ASN A 2 -9.54 25.50 6.92
N ILE A 3 -10.06 24.39 6.42
CA ILE A 3 -9.34 23.12 6.46
C ILE A 3 -8.72 22.94 5.08
N ALA A 4 -7.61 23.64 4.87
CA ALA A 4 -6.71 23.37 3.76
C ALA A 4 -5.78 22.22 4.17
N ASN A 5 -6.29 20.99 4.15
CA ASN A 5 -5.46 19.80 4.19
C ASN A 5 -6.11 18.70 3.36
N MET A 6 -6.35 19.01 2.08
CA MET A 6 -6.60 18.00 1.05
C MET A 6 -5.26 17.38 0.65
N GLU A 7 -4.53 16.86 1.63
CA GLU A 7 -3.47 15.90 1.37
C GLU A 7 -4.20 14.58 1.20
N SER A 8 -4.20 14.07 -0.03
CA SER A 8 -4.77 12.78 -0.44
C SER A 8 -4.58 11.75 0.68
N SER A 9 -5.62 11.59 1.50
CA SER A 9 -5.60 10.83 2.72
C SER A 9 -5.81 9.39 2.33
N SER A 10 -4.78 8.77 1.74
CA SER A 10 -4.84 7.35 1.42
C SER A 10 -5.14 6.61 2.72
N CYS A 11 -6.22 5.83 2.73
CA CYS A 11 -6.72 5.20 3.95
C CYS A 11 -5.81 4.05 4.41
N ILE A 12 -4.87 3.62 3.57
CA ILE A 12 -3.95 2.51 3.82
C ILE A 12 -2.50 3.01 3.84
N GLU A 13 -1.76 2.53 4.84
CA GLU A 13 -0.31 2.59 4.93
C GLU A 13 0.29 1.21 4.61
N ALA A 14 1.43 1.19 3.91
CA ALA A 14 2.20 -0.01 3.61
C ALA A 14 3.57 0.05 4.28
N LYS A 15 4.04 -1.07 4.82
CA LYS A 15 5.35 -1.21 5.45
C LYS A 15 6.01 -2.52 5.02
N THR A 16 7.32 -2.50 4.82
CA THR A 16 8.08 -3.74 4.71
C THR A 16 8.27 -4.35 6.10
N CYS A 17 8.11 -5.66 6.20
CA CYS A 17 8.25 -6.42 7.44
C CYS A 17 9.00 -7.72 7.12
N GLY A 18 10.07 -8.00 7.87
CA GLY A 18 10.87 -9.21 7.72
C GLY A 18 12.28 -9.04 8.25
N CYS A 19 12.94 -10.14 8.59
CA CYS A 19 14.40 -10.16 8.79
C CYS A 19 15.05 -10.45 7.44
N ARG A 20 16.19 -9.84 7.13
CA ARG A 20 16.95 -10.01 5.87
C ARG A 20 17.27 -11.47 5.50
N GLU A 21 17.26 -12.38 6.48
CA GLU A 21 17.45 -13.83 6.28
C GLU A 21 16.18 -14.59 5.85
N LYS A 22 15.01 -13.95 5.93
CA LYS A 22 13.70 -14.46 5.50
C LYS A 22 13.13 -13.52 4.44
N SER A 23 12.20 -14.01 3.63
CA SER A 23 11.56 -13.18 2.59
C SER A 23 10.91 -11.92 3.19
N VAL A 24 11.23 -10.76 2.63
CA VAL A 24 10.59 -9.48 2.95
C VAL A 24 9.13 -9.56 2.52
N LYS A 25 8.21 -9.16 3.40
CA LYS A 25 6.78 -9.09 3.13
C LYS A 25 6.29 -7.65 3.26
N ILE A 26 5.17 -7.34 2.63
CA ILE A 26 4.49 -6.06 2.79
C ILE A 26 3.31 -6.26 3.74
N ALA A 27 3.21 -5.39 4.75
CA ALA A 27 2.10 -5.33 5.67
C ALA A 27 1.30 -4.04 5.43
N TYR A 28 -0.02 -4.15 5.55
CA TYR A 28 -0.95 -3.04 5.34
C TYR A 28 -1.73 -2.73 6.61
N SER A 29 -1.96 -1.45 6.87
CA SER A 29 -2.79 -0.99 7.98
C SER A 29 -3.64 0.19 7.56
N PHE A 30 -4.87 0.26 8.07
CA PHE A 30 -5.72 1.44 7.90
C PHE A 30 -5.23 2.58 8.79
N VAL A 31 -5.08 3.78 8.21
CA VAL A 31 -4.68 5.00 8.94
C VAL A 31 -5.85 5.55 9.76
N ASP A 32 -7.07 5.39 9.25
CA ASP A 32 -8.30 5.67 9.97
C ASP A 32 -9.26 4.47 9.85
N THR A 33 -9.63 3.91 11.00
CA THR A 33 -10.42 2.67 11.08
C THR A 33 -11.88 2.86 10.68
N TYR A 34 -12.41 4.09 10.72
CA TYR A 34 -13.83 4.36 10.46
C TYR A 34 -14.17 4.25 8.98
N HIS A 35 -13.20 4.53 8.10
CA HIS A 35 -13.38 4.42 6.65
C HIS A 35 -13.32 2.98 6.11
N SER A 36 -12.76 2.03 6.88
CA SER A 36 -12.58 0.64 6.43
C SER A 36 -13.90 -0.10 6.13
N LEU A 37 -15.01 0.32 6.73
CA LEU A 37 -16.34 -0.29 6.55
C LEU A 37 -17.05 0.14 5.26
N CYS A 38 -16.55 1.17 4.56
CA CYS A 38 -17.19 1.77 3.39
C CYS A 38 -16.40 1.56 2.09
N LEU A 39 -15.31 0.79 2.11
CA LEU A 39 -14.44 0.59 0.95
C LEU A 39 -14.71 -0.75 0.29
N ASP A 40 -14.96 -0.71 -1.02
CA ASP A 40 -15.01 -1.92 -1.84
C ASP A 40 -13.61 -2.54 -1.97
N LYS A 41 -13.57 -3.85 -2.25
CA LYS A 41 -12.29 -4.58 -2.42
C LYS A 41 -11.40 -3.93 -3.49
N LYS A 42 -12.02 -3.38 -4.54
CA LYS A 42 -11.32 -2.67 -5.61
C LYS A 42 -10.64 -1.41 -5.09
N ASP A 43 -11.34 -0.61 -4.28
CA ASP A 43 -10.79 0.61 -3.68
C ASP A 43 -9.68 0.28 -2.68
N ILE A 44 -9.85 -0.77 -1.88
CA ILE A 44 -8.79 -1.27 -0.99
C ILE A 44 -7.52 -1.61 -1.78
N MET A 45 -7.65 -2.34 -2.89
CA MET A 45 -6.48 -2.70 -3.72
C MET A 45 -5.83 -1.48 -4.37
N LEU A 46 -6.62 -0.51 -4.85
CA LEU A 46 -6.10 0.74 -5.39
C LEU A 46 -5.34 1.55 -4.32
N ASP A 47 -5.85 1.58 -3.09
CA ASP A 47 -5.18 2.23 -1.97
C ASP A 47 -3.90 1.50 -1.54
N GLN A 48 -3.89 0.16 -1.59
CA GLN A 48 -2.67 -0.64 -1.37
C GLN A 48 -1.60 -0.36 -2.43
N ILE A 49 -1.97 -0.26 -3.72
CA ILE A 49 -1.05 0.10 -4.80
C ILE A 49 -0.45 1.48 -4.53
N GLN A 50 -1.27 2.47 -4.20
CA GLN A 50 -0.80 3.83 -3.87
C GLN A 50 0.07 3.86 -2.61
N ALA A 51 -0.22 3.02 -1.61
CA ALA A 51 0.60 2.88 -0.42
C ALA A 51 1.98 2.27 -0.74
N CYS A 52 2.03 1.24 -1.57
CA CYS A 52 3.29 0.64 -2.02
C CYS A 52 4.11 1.60 -2.91
N GLU A 53 3.47 2.35 -3.80
CA GLU A 53 4.15 3.37 -4.62
C GLU A 53 4.72 4.51 -3.76
N ARG A 54 4.04 4.89 -2.66
CA ARG A 54 4.57 5.83 -1.67
C ARG A 54 5.73 5.23 -0.88
N LEU A 55 5.60 3.99 -0.41
CA LEU A 55 6.66 3.27 0.30
C LEU A 55 7.94 3.19 -0.56
N LEU A 56 7.80 2.83 -1.84
CA LEU A 56 8.92 2.71 -2.79
C LEU A 56 9.73 4.01 -2.92
N LYS A 57 9.10 5.18 -2.81
CA LYS A 57 9.79 6.48 -2.88
C LYS A 57 10.77 6.70 -1.72
N TYR A 58 10.49 6.12 -0.56
CA TYR A 58 11.27 6.32 0.66
C TYR A 58 12.15 5.11 1.04
N THR A 59 11.90 3.95 0.43
CA THR A 59 12.72 2.74 0.65
C THR A 59 14.09 2.89 0.00
N THR A 60 15.15 2.73 0.80
CA THR A 60 16.54 2.80 0.32
C THR A 60 17.17 1.43 0.06
N ASP A 61 16.74 0.40 0.79
CA ASP A 61 17.27 -0.96 0.66
C ASP A 61 16.78 -1.63 -0.63
N GLU A 62 17.68 -2.18 -1.44
CA GLU A 62 17.35 -2.79 -2.73
C GLU A 62 16.50 -4.07 -2.59
N THR A 63 16.66 -4.82 -1.49
CA THR A 63 15.85 -6.00 -1.19
C THR A 63 14.41 -5.59 -0.94
N ASP A 64 14.23 -4.56 -0.10
CA ASP A 64 12.92 -3.98 0.19
C ASP A 64 12.30 -3.37 -1.07
N LYS A 65 13.05 -2.64 -1.89
CA LYS A 65 12.56 -2.10 -3.17
C LYS A 65 12.07 -3.21 -4.09
N SER A 66 12.84 -4.28 -4.25
CA SER A 66 12.46 -5.42 -5.08
C SER A 66 11.16 -6.07 -4.58
N ALA A 67 11.03 -6.26 -3.26
CA ALA A 67 9.81 -6.78 -2.65
C ALA A 67 8.60 -5.87 -2.90
N VAL A 68 8.76 -4.55 -2.77
CA VAL A 68 7.68 -3.58 -3.02
C VAL A 68 7.27 -3.55 -4.49
N ILE A 69 8.22 -3.60 -5.43
CA ILE A 69 7.94 -3.64 -6.88
C ILE A 69 7.17 -4.91 -7.24
N LYS A 70 7.61 -6.06 -6.70
CA LYS A 70 6.95 -7.35 -6.91
C LYS A 70 5.50 -7.29 -6.43
N GLU A 71 5.28 -6.77 -5.23
CA GLU A 71 3.95 -6.61 -4.65
C GLU A 71 3.05 -5.69 -5.49
N ILE A 72 3.56 -4.54 -5.98
CA ILE A 72 2.80 -3.65 -6.87
C ILE A 72 2.35 -4.39 -8.14
N ALA A 73 3.20 -5.22 -8.73
CA ALA A 73 2.87 -6.01 -9.91
C ALA A 73 1.78 -7.04 -9.60
N GLU A 74 1.89 -7.77 -8.49
CA GLU A 74 0.90 -8.76 -8.04
C GLU A 74 -0.47 -8.12 -7.76
N LEU A 75 -0.50 -6.96 -7.10
CA LEU A 75 -1.73 -6.20 -6.87
C LEU A 75 -2.37 -5.72 -8.17
N LYS A 76 -1.58 -5.17 -9.10
CA LYS A 76 -2.07 -4.71 -10.41
C LYS A 76 -2.63 -5.88 -11.24
N MET A 77 -1.96 -7.03 -11.25
CA MET A 77 -2.48 -8.24 -11.90
C MET A 77 -3.79 -8.70 -11.27
N THR A 78 -3.87 -8.73 -9.94
CA THR A 78 -5.09 -9.14 -9.24
C THR A 78 -6.25 -8.19 -9.51
N LEU A 79 -5.97 -6.88 -9.60
CA LEU A 79 -6.95 -5.86 -9.94
C LEU A 79 -7.50 -6.00 -11.36
N ASP A 80 -6.66 -6.39 -12.33
CA ASP A 80 -7.06 -6.62 -13.71
C ASP A 80 -7.95 -7.87 -13.86
N LEU A 81 -7.77 -8.87 -12.98
CA LEU A 81 -8.54 -10.10 -12.94
C LEU A 81 -9.85 -10.01 -12.15
N LEU A 82 -10.12 -8.87 -11.49
CA LEU A 82 -11.39 -8.64 -10.80
C LEU A 82 -12.53 -8.43 -11.82
N PRO A 83 -13.67 -9.14 -11.66
CA PRO A 83 -14.81 -9.06 -12.58
C PRO A 83 -15.54 -7.71 -12.54
#